data_AF-A0A6J0IYH4-F1
#
_entry.id   AF-A0A6J0IYH4-F1
#
_cell.length_a   1.000
_cell.length_b   1.000
_cell.length_c   1.000
_cell.angle_alpha   90.00
_cell.angle_beta   90.00
_cell.angle_gamma   90.00
#
_symmetry.space_group_name_H-M   'P 1'
#
loop_
_entity.id
_entity.type
_entity.pdbx_description
1 polymer ?
#
loop_
_entity_poly.entity_id
_entity_poly.type
_entity_poly.pdbx_seq_one_letter_code
_entity_poly.pdbx_strand_id
1 'polypeptide(L)'
;MSGHRSSRRRCGEAQAEAPAGCGHGPGAGCVLSKLVQLPTPPLSKHQLKRLEEHKYQSAGRSLLEPLMQGYWEWLVGRVPAWIAPNLITIVGLCINILTTLLLVWYCPTATEQAPPWAYIACACGLFIYQSLDAIDGKQARRTNSSTPLGELFDHGCDSLSTVFVVLGTCIAVQLGTNPDWMFFCCFAGTFMFYCAHWQTYVSGTLRFGIIDVTEVQIFIIIMHLLAVIGGPPFWQSLVILLLFLLYPDLFSSEEGNGNFWSRSRGIPWFWLGQSY
;
A
#
# COMPACT_ATOMS: atom_id res chain seq x y z
N MET A 1 -17.02 -56.53 47.12
CA MET A 1 -16.36 -57.74 46.57
C MET A 1 -16.85 -57.89 45.13
N SER A 2 -16.16 -57.35 44.14
CA SER A 2 -14.94 -57.83 43.47
C SER A 2 -15.23 -58.85 42.35
N GLY A 3 -14.67 -58.57 41.16
CA GLY A 3 -14.41 -59.49 40.05
C GLY A 3 -15.52 -59.60 39.01
N HIS A 4 -15.30 -59.58 37.70
CA HIS A 4 -14.09 -59.51 36.89
C HIS A 4 -14.59 -59.27 35.44
N ARG A 5 -14.10 -58.25 34.71
CA ARG A 5 -14.14 -58.25 33.24
C ARG A 5 -12.75 -57.93 32.72
N SER A 6 -12.21 -58.92 32.02
CA SER A 6 -10.89 -59.00 31.40
C SER A 6 -10.67 -57.87 30.38
N SER A 7 -9.50 -57.25 30.47
CA SER A 7 -8.98 -56.26 29.51
C SER A 7 -8.13 -56.97 28.45
N ARG A 8 -8.42 -56.71 27.18
CA ARG A 8 -7.58 -57.12 26.03
C ARG A 8 -6.77 -55.91 25.58
N ARG A 9 -5.46 -55.88 25.89
CA ARG A 9 -4.39 -55.21 25.10
C ARG A 9 -3.89 -56.27 24.08
N ARG A 10 -3.26 -56.04 22.92
CA ARG A 10 -2.45 -54.96 22.33
C ARG A 10 -2.21 -55.31 20.83
N CYS A 11 -2.07 -54.31 19.95
CA CYS A 11 -1.17 -54.27 18.76
C CYS A 11 -1.41 -52.91 18.07
N GLY A 12 -0.46 -52.02 17.82
CA GLY A 12 0.96 -51.92 18.10
C GLY A 12 1.37 -50.53 17.59
N GLU A 13 1.89 -49.69 18.48
CA GLU A 13 2.52 -48.41 18.12
C GLU A 13 3.82 -48.72 17.38
N ALA A 14 3.97 -48.20 16.16
CA ALA A 14 5.26 -48.20 15.47
C ALA A 14 5.96 -46.88 15.79
N GLN A 15 7.03 -47.00 16.59
CA GLN A 15 8.00 -45.96 16.87
C GLN A 15 8.68 -45.48 15.58
N ALA A 16 8.96 -44.18 15.53
CA ALA A 16 9.78 -43.54 14.53
C ALA A 16 11.23 -44.05 14.60
N GLU A 17 11.74 -44.57 13.49
CA GLU A 17 13.18 -44.71 13.25
C GLU A 17 13.64 -43.65 12.25
N ALA A 18 14.61 -42.85 12.67
CA ALA A 18 15.38 -41.96 11.81
C ALA A 18 16.48 -42.76 11.09
N PRO A 19 16.81 -42.48 9.82
CA PRO A 19 18.06 -42.95 9.25
C PRO A 19 19.18 -41.92 9.49
N ALA A 20 20.29 -42.42 10.01
CA ALA A 20 21.56 -41.72 10.12
C ALA A 20 22.15 -41.38 8.74
N GLY A 21 22.89 -40.26 8.69
CA GLY A 21 23.27 -39.58 7.46
C GLY A 21 24.46 -40.13 6.67
N CYS A 22 24.69 -39.47 5.53
CA CYS A 22 25.96 -39.34 4.82
C CYS A 22 26.04 -37.91 4.28
N GLY A 23 27.23 -37.32 4.38
CA GLY A 23 27.43 -35.88 4.41
C GLY A 23 27.88 -35.20 3.12
N HIS A 24 28.19 -33.91 3.29
CA HIS A 24 28.97 -32.97 2.48
C HIS A 24 28.26 -32.03 1.50
N GLY A 25 28.18 -30.76 1.92
CA GLY A 25 28.08 -29.57 1.07
C GLY A 25 27.39 -28.39 1.78
N PRO A 26 28.11 -27.51 2.50
CA PRO A 26 27.49 -26.32 3.09
C PRO A 26 27.46 -25.17 2.06
N GLY A 27 26.33 -24.47 1.93
CA GLY A 27 26.43 -23.05 1.57
C GLY A 27 25.39 -22.38 0.69
N ALA A 28 24.30 -23.03 0.24
CA ALA A 28 23.28 -22.29 -0.53
C ALA A 28 21.82 -22.68 -0.23
N GLY A 29 21.50 -23.98 -0.15
CA GLY A 29 20.11 -24.43 0.04
C GLY A 29 19.50 -24.13 1.42
N CYS A 30 20.34 -24.00 2.45
CA CYS A 30 19.88 -23.81 3.84
C CYS A 30 19.36 -22.37 4.11
N VAL A 31 19.90 -21.37 3.40
CA VAL A 31 19.49 -19.96 3.60
C VAL A 31 18.11 -19.71 2.99
N LEU A 32 17.84 -20.26 1.81
CA LEU A 32 16.53 -20.18 1.16
C LEU A 32 15.44 -20.92 1.94
N SER A 33 15.76 -22.09 2.50
CA SER A 33 14.80 -22.84 3.34
C SER A 33 14.42 -22.09 4.63
N LYS A 34 15.33 -21.27 5.18
CA LYS A 34 15.04 -20.42 6.35
C LYS A 34 14.22 -19.18 5.99
N LEU A 35 14.33 -18.68 4.76
CA LEU A 35 13.52 -17.56 4.26
C LEU A 35 12.09 -17.96 3.88
N VAL A 36 11.84 -19.26 3.64
CA VAL A 36 10.52 -19.80 3.23
C VAL A 36 9.72 -20.40 4.40
N GLN A 37 10.31 -20.50 5.60
CA GLN A 37 9.52 -20.83 6.79
C GLN A 37 8.57 -19.67 7.10
N LEU A 38 7.32 -19.84 6.71
CA LEU A 38 6.23 -18.92 7.05
C LEU A 38 6.26 -18.69 8.57
N PRO A 39 6.42 -17.43 9.03
CA PRO A 39 6.49 -17.09 10.46
C PRO A 39 5.22 -17.49 11.23
N THR A 40 4.13 -17.69 10.50
CA THR A 40 2.80 -18.01 11.02
C THR A 40 2.33 -19.39 10.56
N PRO A 41 1.68 -20.17 11.44
CA PRO A 41 1.04 -21.41 11.04
C PRO A 41 -0.05 -21.12 9.97
N PRO A 42 -0.31 -22.07 9.05
CA PRO A 42 -1.40 -21.95 8.09
C PRO A 42 -2.74 -21.64 8.77
N LEU A 43 -3.65 -20.98 8.04
CA LEU A 43 -4.98 -20.61 8.54
C LEU A 43 -5.68 -21.82 9.19
N SER A 44 -6.20 -21.61 10.40
CA SER A 44 -6.98 -22.63 11.10
C SER A 44 -8.26 -22.97 10.32
N LYS A 45 -8.79 -24.19 10.49
CA LYS A 45 -10.05 -24.61 9.85
C LYS A 45 -11.20 -23.63 10.11
N HIS A 46 -11.23 -23.02 11.29
CA HIS A 46 -12.23 -22.02 11.64
C HIS A 46 -12.05 -20.69 10.87
N GLN A 47 -10.81 -20.26 10.63
CA GLN A 47 -10.54 -19.10 9.77
C GLN A 47 -10.85 -19.38 8.31
N LEU A 48 -10.50 -20.58 7.82
CA LEU A 48 -10.81 -21.00 6.45
C LEU A 48 -12.32 -21.01 6.19
N LYS A 49 -13.11 -21.53 7.14
CA LYS A 49 -14.57 -21.52 7.05
C LYS A 49 -15.15 -20.10 7.03
N ARG A 50 -14.63 -19.20 7.89
CA ARG A 50 -15.04 -17.79 7.88
C ARG A 50 -14.67 -17.06 6.59
N LEU A 51 -13.54 -17.43 5.99
CA LEU A 51 -13.12 -16.90 4.69
C LEU A 51 -14.04 -17.40 3.58
N GLU A 52 -14.39 -18.69 3.58
CA GLU A 52 -15.33 -19.27 2.61
C GLU A 52 -16.74 -18.66 2.69
N GLU A 53 -17.19 -18.32 3.90
CA GLU A 53 -18.49 -17.67 4.14
C GLU A 53 -18.50 -16.17 3.82
N HIS A 54 -17.33 -15.56 3.59
CA HIS A 54 -17.22 -14.14 3.28
C HIS A 54 -17.85 -13.80 1.93
N LYS A 55 -18.60 -12.69 1.87
CA LYS A 55 -19.21 -12.17 0.65
C LYS A 55 -18.82 -10.71 0.49
N TYR A 56 -18.16 -10.40 -0.62
CA TYR A 56 -17.88 -9.02 -1.00
C TYR A 56 -19.16 -8.20 -1.03
N GLN A 57 -19.18 -7.11 -0.29
CA GLN A 57 -20.21 -6.08 -0.38
C GLN A 57 -19.52 -4.72 -0.32
N SER A 58 -19.83 -3.88 -1.30
CA SER A 58 -19.39 -2.49 -1.30
C SER A 58 -20.57 -1.55 -1.56
N ALA A 59 -20.46 -0.35 -1.00
CA ALA A 59 -21.48 0.69 -1.10
C ALA A 59 -20.83 2.06 -1.31
N GLY A 60 -21.46 2.92 -2.11
CA GLY A 60 -20.89 4.21 -2.50
C GLY A 60 -20.33 4.20 -3.91
N ARG A 61 -19.97 5.39 -4.41
CA ARG A 61 -19.33 5.59 -5.71
C ARG A 61 -18.30 6.70 -5.55
N SER A 62 -17.05 6.41 -5.86
CA SER A 62 -16.01 7.42 -5.97
C SER A 62 -16.23 8.31 -7.20
N LEU A 63 -15.63 9.50 -7.22
CA LEU A 63 -15.87 10.53 -8.22
C LEU A 63 -15.37 10.12 -9.62
N LEU A 64 -14.17 9.56 -9.70
CA LEU A 64 -13.46 9.22 -10.93
C LEU A 64 -13.68 7.77 -11.36
N GLU A 65 -14.16 6.89 -10.47
CA GLU A 65 -14.49 5.50 -10.83
C GLU A 65 -15.34 5.40 -12.09
N PRO A 66 -16.51 6.08 -12.17
CA PRO A 66 -17.41 5.92 -13.31
C PRO A 66 -16.76 6.28 -14.63
N LEU A 67 -15.83 7.25 -14.63
CA LEU A 67 -15.06 7.65 -15.80
C LEU A 67 -14.03 6.58 -16.18
N MET A 68 -13.37 6.00 -15.17
CA MET A 68 -12.34 4.97 -15.37
C MET A 68 -12.91 3.59 -15.71
N GLN A 69 -14.19 3.32 -15.38
CA GLN A 69 -14.83 2.02 -15.66
C GLN A 69 -14.72 1.62 -17.13
N GLY A 70 -14.96 2.54 -18.08
CA GLY A 70 -14.85 2.25 -19.51
C GLY A 70 -13.42 1.88 -19.94
N TYR A 71 -12.42 2.54 -19.36
CA TYR A 71 -11.01 2.20 -19.59
C TYR A 71 -10.67 0.82 -19.03
N TRP A 72 -11.11 0.50 -17.81
CA TRP A 72 -10.83 -0.80 -17.19
C TRP A 72 -11.56 -1.96 -17.87
N GLU A 73 -12.79 -1.75 -18.36
CA GLU A 73 -13.54 -2.74 -19.14
C GLU A 73 -12.86 -3.02 -20.49
N TRP A 74 -12.36 -1.98 -21.15
CA TRP A 74 -11.53 -2.13 -22.33
C TRP A 74 -10.24 -2.91 -22.02
N LEU A 75 -9.56 -2.57 -20.92
CA LEU A 75 -8.27 -3.13 -20.54
C LEU A 75 -8.39 -4.61 -20.17
N VAL A 76 -9.35 -4.98 -19.33
CA VAL A 76 -9.59 -6.39 -18.99
C VAL A 76 -9.93 -7.20 -20.24
N GLY A 77 -10.59 -6.60 -21.23
CA GLY A 77 -10.85 -7.18 -22.54
C GLY A 77 -9.58 -7.64 -23.27
N ARG A 78 -8.46 -6.95 -23.05
CA ARG A 78 -7.15 -7.26 -23.66
C ARG A 78 -6.35 -8.30 -22.91
N VAL A 79 -6.71 -8.61 -21.67
CA VAL A 79 -6.05 -9.66 -20.88
C VAL A 79 -6.51 -11.04 -21.39
N PRO A 80 -5.59 -11.93 -21.78
CA PRO A 80 -5.93 -13.31 -22.14
C PRO A 80 -6.60 -14.06 -20.99
N ALA A 81 -7.57 -14.92 -21.31
CA ALA A 81 -8.35 -15.66 -20.30
C ALA A 81 -7.53 -16.66 -19.47
N TRP A 82 -6.33 -17.05 -19.93
CA TRP A 82 -5.43 -17.94 -19.18
C TRP A 82 -4.61 -17.22 -18.10
N ILE A 83 -4.61 -15.88 -18.08
CA ILE A 83 -3.97 -15.11 -17.02
C ILE A 83 -4.85 -15.13 -15.78
N ALA A 84 -4.31 -15.67 -14.70
CA ALA A 84 -4.96 -15.70 -13.40
C ALA A 84 -5.07 -14.28 -12.79
N PRO A 85 -6.19 -13.94 -12.13
CA PRO A 85 -6.36 -12.64 -11.46
C PRO A 85 -5.22 -12.29 -10.50
N ASN A 86 -4.86 -13.20 -9.60
CA ASN A 86 -3.80 -12.97 -8.62
C ASN A 86 -2.42 -12.72 -9.26
N LEU A 87 -2.20 -13.19 -10.49
CA LEU A 87 -0.97 -12.87 -11.23
C LEU A 87 -0.97 -11.40 -11.67
N ILE A 88 -2.14 -10.86 -12.07
CA ILE A 88 -2.30 -9.44 -12.41
C ILE A 88 -1.99 -8.59 -11.19
N THR A 89 -2.55 -8.92 -10.03
CA THR A 89 -2.29 -8.27 -8.74
C THR A 89 -0.79 -8.23 -8.43
N ILE A 90 -0.10 -9.38 -8.51
CA ILE A 90 1.33 -9.48 -8.22
C ILE A 90 2.18 -8.69 -9.22
N VAL A 91 1.85 -8.73 -10.51
CA VAL A 91 2.58 -7.96 -11.53
C VAL A 91 2.44 -6.47 -11.27
N GLY A 92 1.23 -6.00 -10.96
CA GLY A 92 0.99 -4.61 -10.57
C GLY A 92 1.83 -4.22 -9.36
N LEU A 93 1.72 -5.00 -8.27
CA LEU A 93 2.47 -4.76 -7.04
C LEU A 93 3.98 -4.68 -7.28
N CYS A 94 4.54 -5.64 -8.04
CA CYS A 94 5.95 -5.65 -8.38
C CYS A 94 6.37 -4.39 -9.15
N ILE A 95 5.57 -3.94 -10.12
CA ILE A 95 5.85 -2.71 -10.87
C ILE A 95 5.91 -1.53 -9.92
N ASN A 96 4.90 -1.35 -9.05
CA ASN A 96 4.86 -0.23 -8.10
C ASN A 96 6.08 -0.23 -7.15
N ILE A 97 6.41 -1.41 -6.60
CA ILE A 97 7.55 -1.58 -5.70
C ILE A 97 8.85 -1.22 -6.43
N LEU A 98 9.08 -1.78 -7.63
CA LEU A 98 10.32 -1.56 -8.37
C LEU A 98 10.50 -0.09 -8.76
N THR A 99 9.44 0.58 -9.23
CA THR A 99 9.53 2.01 -9.59
C THR A 99 9.71 2.90 -8.38
N THR A 100 9.11 2.55 -7.23
CA THR A 100 9.34 3.27 -5.98
C THR A 100 10.75 3.03 -5.43
N LEU A 101 11.26 1.79 -5.45
CA LEU A 101 12.61 1.47 -4.98
C LEU A 101 13.68 2.16 -5.83
N LEU A 102 13.43 2.29 -7.14
CA LEU A 102 14.27 3.10 -8.01
C LEU A 102 14.33 4.56 -7.54
N LEU A 103 13.19 5.13 -7.14
CA LEU A 103 13.13 6.49 -6.60
C LEU A 103 13.87 6.60 -5.26
N VAL A 104 13.69 5.63 -4.36
CA VAL A 104 14.42 5.52 -3.09
C VAL A 104 15.93 5.40 -3.32
N TRP A 105 16.37 4.68 -4.36
CA TRP A 105 17.78 4.55 -4.70
C TRP A 105 18.43 5.89 -5.05
N TYR A 106 17.72 6.76 -5.77
CA TYR A 106 18.20 8.11 -6.09
C TYR A 106 18.07 9.09 -4.92
N CYS A 107 17.07 8.89 -4.06
CA CYS A 107 16.73 9.80 -2.97
C CYS A 107 16.60 9.05 -1.62
N PRO A 108 17.70 8.50 -1.07
CA PRO A 108 17.64 7.65 0.12
C PRO A 108 17.22 8.41 1.37
N THR A 109 17.48 9.73 1.43
CA THR A 109 17.09 10.56 2.58
C THR A 109 15.82 11.37 2.32
N ALA A 110 15.20 11.23 1.14
CA ALA A 110 14.08 12.06 0.69
C ALA A 110 14.37 13.57 0.74
N THR A 111 15.64 13.97 0.68
CA THR A 111 16.07 15.38 0.57
C THR A 111 16.67 15.67 -0.81
N GLU A 112 17.07 14.63 -1.52
CA GLU A 112 17.69 14.72 -2.83
C GLU A 112 16.64 14.93 -3.92
N GLN A 113 17.07 15.45 -5.06
CA GLN A 113 16.23 15.52 -6.25
C GLN A 113 16.58 14.36 -7.18
N ALA A 114 15.59 13.52 -7.47
CA ALA A 114 15.75 12.40 -8.39
C ALA A 114 15.87 12.93 -9.83
N PRO A 115 16.49 12.18 -10.74
CA PRO A 115 16.44 12.54 -12.15
C PRO A 115 14.98 12.50 -12.66
N PRO A 116 14.59 13.42 -13.56
CA PRO A 116 13.21 13.55 -14.07
C PRO A 116 12.54 12.24 -14.49
N TRP A 117 13.29 11.38 -15.18
CA TRP A 117 12.76 10.10 -15.67
C TRP A 117 12.40 9.12 -14.54
N ALA A 118 13.00 9.24 -13.35
CA ALA A 118 12.66 8.39 -12.20
C ALA A 118 11.27 8.76 -11.64
N TYR A 119 10.93 10.06 -11.61
CA TYR A 119 9.58 10.52 -11.26
C TYR A 119 8.55 10.08 -12.30
N ILE A 120 8.89 10.16 -13.60
CA ILE A 120 8.03 9.65 -14.67
C ILE A 120 7.83 8.13 -14.54
N ALA A 121 8.89 7.38 -14.27
CA ALA A 121 8.81 5.94 -14.05
C ALA A 121 7.89 5.60 -12.86
N CYS A 122 7.97 6.35 -11.76
CA CYS A 122 7.08 6.19 -10.61
C CYS A 122 5.62 6.55 -10.93
N ALA A 123 5.38 7.64 -11.67
CA ALA A 123 4.05 8.03 -12.14
C ALA A 123 3.42 6.96 -13.05
N CYS A 124 4.17 6.47 -14.04
CA CYS A 124 3.73 5.40 -14.93
C CYS A 124 3.54 4.09 -14.17
N GLY A 125 4.46 3.75 -13.25
CA GLY A 125 4.38 2.54 -12.42
C GLY A 125 3.12 2.52 -11.56
N LEU A 126 2.81 3.63 -10.89
CA LEU A 126 1.60 3.77 -10.09
C LEU A 126 0.33 3.73 -10.95
N PHE A 127 0.32 4.35 -12.13
CA PHE A 127 -0.81 4.26 -13.05
C PHE A 127 -1.04 2.83 -13.55
N ILE A 128 0.04 2.11 -13.86
CA ILE A 128 -0.04 0.70 -14.25
C ILE A 128 -0.55 -0.13 -13.07
N TYR A 129 -0.02 0.07 -11.86
CA TYR A 129 -0.51 -0.58 -10.64
C TYR A 129 -2.01 -0.40 -10.47
N GLN A 130 -2.49 0.86 -10.43
CA GLN A 130 -3.90 1.19 -10.33
C GLN A 130 -4.75 0.51 -11.41
N SER A 131 -4.24 0.48 -12.64
CA SER A 131 -4.94 -0.13 -13.77
C SER A 131 -5.05 -1.65 -13.62
N LEU A 132 -3.99 -2.32 -13.13
CA LEU A 132 -3.94 -3.76 -12.96
C LEU A 132 -4.77 -4.22 -11.74
N ASP A 133 -4.69 -3.46 -10.66
CA ASP A 133 -5.52 -3.59 -9.46
C ASP A 133 -7.02 -3.53 -9.80
N ALA A 134 -7.46 -2.49 -10.50
CA ALA A 134 -8.87 -2.33 -10.86
C ALA A 134 -9.43 -3.42 -11.80
N ILE A 135 -8.57 -4.13 -12.55
CA ILE A 135 -9.01 -5.17 -13.50
C ILE A 135 -8.91 -6.59 -12.96
N ASP A 136 -8.21 -6.85 -11.86
CA ASP A 136 -8.01 -8.23 -11.42
C ASP A 136 -9.32 -8.89 -10.97
N GLY A 137 -10.18 -8.19 -10.23
CA GLY A 137 -11.51 -8.63 -9.83
C GLY A 137 -12.45 -8.70 -11.02
N LYS A 138 -12.27 -7.81 -12.02
CA LYS A 138 -13.01 -7.89 -13.30
C LYS A 138 -12.62 -9.15 -14.07
N GLN A 139 -11.33 -9.47 -14.10
CA GLN A 139 -10.83 -10.70 -14.71
C GLN A 139 -11.37 -11.92 -13.96
N ALA A 140 -11.35 -11.92 -12.63
CA ALA A 140 -11.87 -13.01 -11.82
C ALA A 140 -13.35 -13.30 -12.11
N ARG A 141 -14.17 -12.25 -12.28
CA ARG A 141 -15.57 -12.38 -12.70
C ARG A 141 -15.68 -12.91 -14.14
N ARG A 142 -14.85 -12.41 -15.06
CA ARG A 142 -14.82 -12.85 -16.47
C ARG A 142 -14.44 -14.33 -16.62
N THR A 143 -13.52 -14.83 -15.79
CA THR A 143 -13.01 -16.21 -15.85
C THR A 143 -13.74 -17.17 -14.89
N ASN A 144 -14.79 -16.72 -14.21
CA ASN A 144 -15.50 -17.47 -13.17
C ASN A 144 -14.57 -18.03 -12.07
N SER A 145 -13.56 -17.25 -11.69
CA SER A 145 -12.56 -17.61 -10.68
C SER A 145 -12.53 -16.65 -9.48
N SER A 146 -13.63 -15.92 -9.24
CA SER A 146 -13.80 -15.07 -8.05
C SER A 146 -13.87 -15.93 -6.78
N THR A 147 -13.00 -15.65 -5.82
CA THR A 147 -12.97 -16.33 -4.52
C THR A 147 -12.69 -15.33 -3.40
N PRO A 148 -13.22 -15.56 -2.17
CA PRO A 148 -12.90 -14.69 -1.03
C PRO A 148 -11.41 -14.67 -0.66
N LEU A 149 -10.68 -15.76 -0.95
CA LEU A 149 -9.24 -15.80 -0.77
C LEU A 149 -8.50 -14.91 -1.77
N GLY A 150 -8.96 -14.86 -3.02
CA GLY A 150 -8.41 -13.96 -4.04
C GLY A 150 -8.62 -12.49 -3.68
N GLU A 151 -9.79 -12.16 -3.17
CA GLU A 151 -10.11 -10.82 -2.65
C GLU A 151 -9.25 -10.43 -1.43
N LEU A 152 -9.06 -11.35 -0.47
CA LEU A 152 -8.15 -11.13 0.65
C LEU A 152 -6.70 -10.92 0.19
N PHE A 153 -6.28 -11.65 -0.85
CA PHE A 153 -4.95 -11.54 -1.43
C PHE A 153 -4.72 -10.19 -2.11
N ASP A 154 -5.71 -9.72 -2.87
CA ASP A 154 -5.74 -8.40 -3.51
C ASP A 154 -5.58 -7.26 -2.48
N HIS A 155 -6.47 -7.21 -1.47
CA HIS A 155 -6.37 -6.22 -0.39
C HIS A 155 -5.07 -6.32 0.44
N GLY A 156 -4.50 -7.51 0.57
CA GLY A 156 -3.17 -7.70 1.15
C GLY A 156 -2.07 -7.06 0.31
N CYS A 157 -2.16 -7.15 -1.01
CA CYS A 157 -1.25 -6.47 -1.95
C CYS A 157 -1.43 -4.96 -1.90
N ASP A 158 -2.68 -4.46 -1.85
CA ASP A 158 -2.97 -3.03 -1.66
C ASP A 158 -2.36 -2.45 -0.38
N SER A 159 -2.45 -3.20 0.72
CA SER A 159 -1.86 -2.81 2.00
C SER A 159 -0.35 -2.57 1.86
N LEU A 160 0.34 -3.50 1.18
CA LEU A 160 1.78 -3.41 0.94
C LEU A 160 2.11 -2.29 -0.05
N SER A 161 1.36 -2.18 -1.14
CA SER A 161 1.52 -1.16 -2.17
C SER A 161 1.40 0.25 -1.57
N THR A 162 0.44 0.45 -0.68
CA THR A 162 0.19 1.74 0.02
C THR A 162 1.45 2.27 0.70
N VAL A 163 2.25 1.41 1.34
CA VAL A 163 3.51 1.81 1.99
C VAL A 163 4.47 2.44 0.97
N PHE A 164 4.62 1.81 -0.20
CA PHE A 164 5.50 2.31 -1.26
C PHE A 164 4.95 3.57 -1.91
N VAL A 165 3.63 3.65 -2.16
CA VAL A 165 2.99 4.84 -2.72
C VAL A 165 3.19 6.05 -1.83
N VAL A 166 2.99 5.91 -0.51
CA VAL A 166 3.15 7.04 0.42
C VAL A 166 4.63 7.41 0.57
N LEU A 167 5.53 6.43 0.62
CA LEU A 167 6.98 6.69 0.65
C LEU A 167 7.45 7.45 -0.61
N GLY A 168 7.07 6.98 -1.79
CA GLY A 168 7.39 7.62 -3.07
C GLY A 168 6.84 9.04 -3.13
N THR A 169 5.62 9.26 -2.62
CA THR A 169 5.02 10.59 -2.49
C THR A 169 5.88 11.50 -1.63
N CYS A 170 6.27 11.06 -0.44
CA CYS A 170 7.12 11.84 0.47
C CYS A 170 8.46 12.23 -0.16
N ILE A 171 9.05 11.33 -0.95
CA ILE A 171 10.28 11.61 -1.72
C ILE A 171 10.03 12.67 -2.80
N ALA A 172 8.92 12.57 -3.54
CA ALA A 172 8.60 13.51 -4.61
C ALA A 172 8.39 14.94 -4.13
N VAL A 173 7.89 15.12 -2.90
CA VAL A 173 7.74 16.44 -2.26
C VAL A 173 8.89 16.81 -1.33
N GLN A 174 9.95 16.00 -1.26
CA GLN A 174 11.12 16.18 -0.40
C GLN A 174 10.83 16.41 1.09
N LEU A 175 9.90 15.63 1.63
CA LEU A 175 9.57 15.68 3.05
C LEU A 175 10.71 15.18 3.96
N GLY A 176 11.82 14.65 3.41
CA GLY A 176 13.01 14.28 4.20
C GLY A 176 13.65 15.46 4.93
N THR A 177 13.40 16.69 4.48
CA THR A 177 13.80 17.92 5.19
C THR A 177 13.10 18.07 6.54
N ASN A 178 11.95 17.42 6.73
CA ASN A 178 11.13 17.43 7.92
C ASN A 178 10.71 15.99 8.28
N PRO A 179 11.61 15.19 8.89
CA PRO A 179 11.38 13.76 9.12
C PRO A 179 10.15 13.44 9.97
N ASP A 180 9.76 14.33 10.90
CA ASP A 180 8.55 14.18 11.69
C ASP A 180 7.28 14.23 10.82
N TRP A 181 7.24 15.15 9.84
CA TRP A 181 6.15 15.25 8.87
C TRP A 181 6.13 14.08 7.91
N MET A 182 7.30 13.62 7.44
CA MET A 182 7.41 12.42 6.63
C MET A 182 6.87 11.19 7.37
N PHE A 183 7.27 11.00 8.64
CA PHE A 183 6.76 9.92 9.48
C PHE A 183 5.25 10.02 9.65
N PHE A 184 4.74 11.21 9.97
CA PHE A 184 3.31 11.45 10.12
C PHE A 184 2.53 11.11 8.84
N CYS A 185 2.99 11.54 7.67
CA CYS A 185 2.35 11.24 6.38
C CYS A 185 2.36 9.73 6.09
N CYS A 186 3.49 9.05 6.28
CA CYS A 186 3.61 7.59 6.13
C CYS A 186 2.66 6.83 7.07
N PHE A 187 2.63 7.24 8.34
CA PHE A 187 1.75 6.65 9.34
C PHE A 187 0.29 6.91 9.00
N ALA A 188 -0.10 8.15 8.72
CA ALA A 188 -1.46 8.53 8.41
C ALA A 188 -2.00 7.81 7.16
N GLY A 189 -1.20 7.73 6.09
CA GLY A 189 -1.59 7.00 4.87
C GLY A 189 -1.86 5.52 5.14
N THR A 190 -0.95 4.86 5.86
CA THR A 190 -1.11 3.43 6.24
C THR A 190 -2.28 3.23 7.20
N PHE A 191 -2.45 4.14 8.16
CA PHE A 191 -3.51 4.09 9.16
C PHE A 191 -4.90 4.29 8.54
N MET A 192 -5.05 5.21 7.58
CA MET A 192 -6.31 5.40 6.85
C MET A 192 -6.70 4.13 6.08
N PHE A 193 -5.74 3.51 5.39
CA PHE A 193 -5.97 2.25 4.69
C PHE A 193 -6.39 1.13 5.66
N TYR A 194 -5.72 1.03 6.82
CA TYR A 194 -6.12 0.12 7.89
C TYR A 194 -7.55 0.40 8.39
N CYS A 195 -7.91 1.67 8.62
CA CYS A 195 -9.24 2.04 9.08
C CYS A 195 -10.34 1.66 8.08
N ALA A 196 -10.09 1.79 6.77
CA ALA A 196 -11.04 1.34 5.73
C ALA A 196 -11.31 -0.17 5.80
N HIS A 197 -10.26 -0.97 6.01
CA HIS A 197 -10.37 -2.41 6.17
C HIS A 197 -10.98 -2.81 7.51
N TRP A 198 -10.64 -2.10 8.59
CA TRP A 198 -11.26 -2.27 9.89
C TRP A 198 -12.77 -1.98 9.84
N GLN A 199 -13.17 -0.92 9.15
CA GLN A 199 -14.59 -0.61 8.94
C GLN A 199 -15.29 -1.75 8.19
N THR A 200 -14.66 -2.28 7.15
CA THR A 200 -15.20 -3.41 6.38
C THR A 200 -15.32 -4.65 7.25
N TYR A 201 -14.33 -4.93 8.10
CA TYR A 201 -14.36 -6.02 9.07
C TYR A 201 -15.54 -5.90 10.05
N VAL A 202 -15.80 -4.70 10.58
CA VAL A 202 -16.88 -4.47 11.57
C VAL A 202 -18.26 -4.42 10.92
N SER A 203 -18.40 -3.76 9.77
CA SER A 203 -19.70 -3.48 9.13
C SER A 203 -20.11 -4.51 8.08
N GLY A 204 -19.18 -5.34 7.61
CA GLY A 204 -19.40 -6.26 6.51
C GLY A 204 -19.54 -5.58 5.14
N THR A 205 -19.28 -4.28 5.04
CA THR A 205 -19.39 -3.52 3.77
C THR A 205 -18.26 -2.52 3.64
N LEU A 206 -17.54 -2.57 2.52
CA LEU A 206 -16.57 -1.54 2.16
C LEU A 206 -17.33 -0.31 1.65
N ARG A 207 -17.25 0.81 2.37
CA ARG A 207 -17.95 2.04 1.98
C ARG A 207 -16.98 2.98 1.29
N PHE A 208 -17.27 3.30 0.04
CA PHE A 208 -16.49 4.25 -0.74
C PHE A 208 -16.95 5.68 -0.47
N GLY A 209 -15.98 6.56 -0.29
CA GLY A 209 -16.18 8.00 -0.19
C GLY A 209 -16.34 8.66 -1.56
N ILE A 210 -16.57 9.98 -1.57
CA ILE A 210 -16.51 10.77 -2.81
C ILE A 210 -15.06 10.84 -3.32
N ILE A 211 -14.12 10.99 -2.39
CA ILE A 211 -12.67 10.90 -2.63
C ILE A 211 -12.21 9.59 -2.02
N ASP A 212 -11.68 8.71 -2.84
CA ASP A 212 -11.25 7.38 -2.46
C ASP A 212 -9.89 7.05 -3.11
N VAL A 213 -9.49 5.78 -3.05
CA VAL A 213 -8.18 5.30 -3.52
C VAL A 213 -7.88 5.74 -4.97
N THR A 214 -8.88 5.71 -5.86
CA THR A 214 -8.71 6.10 -7.27
C THR A 214 -8.28 7.56 -7.42
N GLU A 215 -8.99 8.48 -6.77
CA GLU A 215 -8.69 9.92 -6.80
C GLU A 215 -7.35 10.22 -6.17
N VAL A 216 -7.07 9.60 -5.02
CA VAL A 216 -5.81 9.80 -4.30
C VAL A 216 -4.61 9.34 -5.14
N GLN A 217 -4.70 8.17 -5.76
CA GLN A 217 -3.63 7.66 -6.62
C GLN A 217 -3.46 8.52 -7.89
N ILE A 218 -4.54 8.98 -8.54
CA ILE A 218 -4.45 9.90 -9.69
C ILE A 218 -3.79 11.23 -9.27
N PHE A 219 -4.16 11.75 -8.10
CA PHE A 219 -3.53 12.95 -7.54
C PHE A 219 -2.03 12.74 -7.30
N ILE A 220 -1.63 11.59 -6.75
CA ILE A 220 -0.21 11.26 -6.54
C ILE A 220 0.55 11.11 -7.87
N ILE A 221 -0.06 10.50 -8.88
CA ILE A 221 0.51 10.44 -10.24
C ILE A 221 0.78 11.85 -10.77
N ILE A 222 -0.19 12.76 -10.62
CA ILE A 222 -0.02 14.17 -10.99
C ILE A 222 1.12 14.79 -10.18
N MET A 223 1.22 14.53 -8.87
CA MET A 223 2.32 15.05 -8.06
C MET A 223 3.69 14.59 -8.56
N HIS A 224 3.85 13.32 -8.93
CA HIS A 224 5.08 12.83 -9.53
C HIS A 224 5.39 13.52 -10.86
N LEU A 225 4.39 13.75 -11.71
CA LEU A 225 4.57 14.48 -12.97
C LEU A 225 4.92 15.96 -12.74
N LEU A 226 4.42 16.59 -11.68
CA LEU A 226 4.79 17.95 -11.31
C LEU A 226 6.22 18.03 -10.75
N ALA A 227 6.67 17.02 -10.01
CA ALA A 227 8.04 16.92 -9.50
C ALA A 227 9.10 16.94 -10.64
N VAL A 228 8.74 16.45 -11.84
CA VAL A 228 9.57 16.52 -13.06
C VAL A 228 9.88 17.97 -13.46
N ILE A 229 8.90 18.86 -13.36
CA ILE A 229 8.97 20.20 -13.93
C ILE A 229 9.80 21.14 -13.06
N GLY A 230 9.61 21.10 -11.75
CA GLY A 230 10.18 22.14 -10.90
C GLY A 230 10.68 21.69 -9.54
N GLY A 231 10.72 20.37 -9.26
CA GLY A 231 11.33 19.84 -8.05
C GLY A 231 10.87 20.56 -6.76
N PRO A 232 11.78 20.77 -5.78
CA PRO A 232 11.44 21.38 -4.49
C PRO A 232 10.98 22.83 -4.56
N PRO A 233 11.59 23.71 -5.40
CA PRO A 233 11.12 25.08 -5.56
C PRO A 233 9.67 25.18 -6.04
N PHE A 234 9.22 24.25 -6.88
CA PHE A 234 7.82 24.20 -7.31
C PHE A 234 6.88 23.99 -6.12
N TRP A 235 7.18 23.02 -5.25
CA TRP A 235 6.36 22.74 -4.06
C TRP A 235 6.32 23.92 -3.10
N GLN A 236 7.46 24.58 -2.86
CA GLN A 236 7.51 25.77 -2.01
C GLN A 236 6.68 26.92 -2.59
N SER A 237 6.77 27.16 -3.90
CA SER A 237 5.99 28.20 -4.57
C SER A 237 4.48 27.92 -4.53
N LEU A 238 4.06 26.66 -4.67
CA LEU A 238 2.66 26.25 -4.59
C LEU A 238 2.09 26.46 -3.18
N VAL A 239 2.85 26.11 -2.13
CA VAL A 239 2.44 26.35 -0.74
C VAL A 239 2.27 27.84 -0.46
N ILE A 240 3.21 28.67 -0.93
CA ILE A 240 3.12 30.13 -0.77
C ILE A 240 1.90 30.69 -1.52
N LEU A 241 1.64 30.24 -2.75
CA LEU A 241 0.47 30.65 -3.52
C LEU A 241 -0.84 30.23 -2.84
N LEU A 242 -0.91 29.00 -2.32
CA LEU A 242 -2.10 28.52 -1.61
C LEU A 242 -2.33 29.30 -0.31
N LEU A 243 -1.27 29.60 0.44
CA LEU A 243 -1.36 30.45 1.63
C LEU A 243 -1.82 31.87 1.27
N PHE A 244 -1.34 32.44 0.17
CA PHE A 244 -1.79 33.73 -0.33
C PHE A 244 -3.28 33.71 -0.72
N LEU A 245 -3.75 32.65 -1.38
CA LEU A 245 -5.14 32.52 -1.81
C LEU A 245 -6.10 32.26 -0.64
N LEU A 246 -5.69 31.43 0.33
CA LEU A 246 -6.52 31.07 1.48
C LEU A 246 -6.48 32.13 2.60
N TYR A 247 -5.36 32.85 2.72
CA TYR A 247 -5.14 33.87 3.74
C TYR A 247 -4.48 35.12 3.14
N PRO A 248 -5.18 35.86 2.25
CA PRO A 248 -4.62 37.05 1.62
C PRO A 248 -4.23 38.12 2.66
N ASP A 249 -4.91 38.14 3.81
CA ASP A 249 -4.66 39.06 4.93
C ASP A 249 -3.27 38.89 5.57
N LEU A 250 -2.69 37.68 5.50
CA LEU A 250 -1.33 37.41 6.00
C LEU A 250 -0.26 38.07 5.12
N PHE A 251 -0.58 38.39 3.86
CA PHE A 251 0.34 38.95 2.88
C PHE A 251 0.03 40.41 2.52
N SER A 252 -1.10 40.95 2.97
CA SER A 252 -1.52 42.34 2.72
C SER A 252 -1.03 43.35 3.77
N SER A 253 -0.27 42.92 4.79
CA SER A 253 0.24 43.79 5.87
C SER A 253 1.75 44.08 5.78
N GLU A 254 2.24 44.59 4.65
CA GLU A 254 3.52 45.32 4.61
C GLU A 254 3.44 46.54 3.67
N GLU A 255 2.66 47.55 4.05
CA GLU A 255 3.08 48.93 3.80
C GLU A 255 3.87 49.42 5.02
N GLY A 256 5.20 49.29 4.93
CA GLY A 256 6.11 49.99 5.83
C GLY A 256 6.86 49.12 6.83
N ASN A 257 7.97 48.54 6.36
CA ASN A 257 9.30 48.51 6.98
C ASN A 257 9.90 47.11 6.92
N GLY A 258 11.00 46.99 6.15
CA GLY A 258 11.53 45.72 5.67
C GLY A 258 11.96 44.71 6.73
N ASN A 259 12.04 43.47 6.24
CA ASN A 259 12.59 42.24 6.84
C ASN A 259 11.57 41.24 7.40
N PHE A 260 10.65 40.75 6.56
CA PHE A 260 9.95 39.48 6.76
C PHE A 260 10.93 38.31 7.05
N TRP A 261 12.06 38.25 6.34
CA TRP A 261 13.05 37.17 6.46
C TRP A 261 13.91 37.17 7.74
N SER A 262 13.96 38.26 8.51
CA SER A 262 14.66 38.27 9.80
C SER A 262 13.78 37.82 10.96
N ARG A 263 12.44 37.84 10.80
CA ARG A 263 11.48 37.51 11.85
C ARG A 263 11.06 36.03 11.84
N SER A 264 11.17 35.35 10.70
CA SER A 264 10.87 33.92 10.55
C SER A 264 11.93 32.97 11.16
N ARG A 265 13.11 33.47 11.54
CA ARG A 265 14.10 32.69 12.31
C ARG A 265 13.78 32.56 13.80
N GLY A 266 12.69 33.19 14.27
CA GLY A 266 12.34 33.28 15.69
C GLY A 266 10.91 32.87 16.04
N ILE A 267 10.19 32.18 15.15
CA ILE A 267 8.88 31.58 15.48
C ILE A 267 9.15 30.13 15.92
N PRO A 268 9.05 29.80 17.21
CA PRO A 268 9.05 28.42 17.64
C PRO A 268 7.74 27.82 17.14
N TRP A 269 7.81 26.77 16.32
CA TRP A 269 6.65 25.95 15.93
C TRP A 269 6.01 25.17 17.09
N PHE A 270 6.45 25.43 18.34
CA PHE A 270 5.76 25.02 19.55
C PHE A 270 4.55 25.90 19.75
N TRP A 271 3.34 25.40 19.50
CA TRP A 271 2.09 25.65 20.24
C TRP A 271 0.86 25.12 19.45
N LEU A 272 0.83 23.81 19.17
CA LEU A 272 -0.42 23.07 18.95
C LEU A 272 -0.31 21.76 19.73
N GLY A 273 -0.48 21.85 21.05
CA GLY A 273 -0.33 20.69 21.94
C GLY A 273 -0.38 21.05 23.42
N GLN A 274 -1.42 21.75 23.87
CA GLN A 274 -1.88 21.66 25.25
C GLN A 274 -3.40 21.75 25.30
N SER A 275 -4.04 20.59 25.43
CA SER A 275 -5.32 20.41 26.13
C SER A 275 -5.40 18.97 26.58
N TYR A 276 -5.36 18.83 27.92
CA TYR A 276 -5.38 17.64 28.79
C TYR A 276 -4.06 16.88 28.98
#